data_AF-A0A7U9XJF4-F1
#
_entry.id   AF-A0A7U9XJF4-F1
#
_cell.length_a   1.000
_cell.length_b   1.000
_cell.length_c   1.000
_cell.angle_alpha   90.00
_cell.angle_beta   90.00
_cell.angle_gamma   90.00
#
_symmetry.space_group_name_H-M   'P 1'
#
loop_
_entity.id
_entity.type
_entity.pdbx_description
1 polymer ?
#
loop_
_entity_poly.entity_id
_entity_poly.type
_entity_poly.pdbx_seq_one_letter_code
_entity_poly.pdbx_strand_id
1 'polypeptide(L)'
;MAASKAVKNDICRRYREAKYPDRQIQILAELNSMSKVEVIGILTGNGEKIQRRTVNQLHKKMETLKKKIAAAEEEYKENAANADYSKYNRLDRLDEEIKRYERQYREIKEALSTDKKEGWEERLWQDLQ
;
A
#
# COMPACT_ATOMS: atom_id res chain seq x y z
N MET A 1 16.43 8.24 16.11
CA MET A 1 17.29 8.17 17.32
C MET A 1 16.74 9.13 18.36
N ALA A 2 16.64 8.73 19.64
CA ALA A 2 16.15 9.63 20.67
C ALA A 2 17.22 10.67 21.04
N ALA A 3 16.87 11.95 21.05
CA ALA A 3 17.79 13.01 21.49
C ALA A 3 18.25 12.77 22.94
N SER A 4 19.55 12.98 23.19
CA SER A 4 20.14 12.89 24.53
C SER A 4 19.45 13.87 25.48
N LYS A 5 19.43 13.53 26.78
CA LYS A 5 18.88 14.39 27.84
C LYS A 5 19.52 15.79 27.84
N ALA A 6 20.82 15.87 27.58
CA ALA A 6 21.54 17.15 27.47
C ALA A 6 20.99 18.02 26.32
N VAL A 7 20.76 17.42 25.15
CA VAL A 7 20.20 18.11 23.97
C VAL A 7 18.78 18.58 24.25
N LYS A 8 17.94 17.73 24.86
CA LYS A 8 16.56 18.09 25.24
C LYS A 8 16.52 19.28 26.20
N ASN A 9 17.41 19.30 27.19
CA ASN A 9 17.51 20.41 28.15
C ASN A 9 17.98 21.71 27.47
N ASP A 10 18.95 21.65 26.55
CA ASP A 10 19.40 22.83 25.81
C ASP A 10 18.29 23.40 24.92
N ILE A 11 17.53 22.52 24.23
CA ILE A 11 16.35 22.91 23.45
C ILE A 11 15.35 23.68 24.33
N CYS A 12 15.01 23.17 25.52
CA CYS A 12 14.07 23.83 26.43
C CYS A 12 14.60 25.19 26.91
N ARG A 13 15.87 25.25 27.29
CA ARG A 13 16.52 26.49 27.73
C ARG A 13 16.49 27.55 26.63
N ARG A 14 16.94 27.22 25.42
CA ARG A 14 16.97 28.14 24.28
C ARG A 14 15.57 28.55 23.81
N TYR A 15 14.56 27.69 23.97
CA TYR A 15 13.16 28.05 23.73
C TYR A 15 12.66 29.09 24.74
N ARG A 16 12.94 28.88 26.03
CA ARG A 16 12.52 29.78 27.12
C ARG A 16 13.18 31.16 27.05
N GLU A 17 14.44 31.21 26.64
CA GLU A 17 15.22 32.44 26.50
C GLU A 17 14.88 33.22 25.21
N ALA A 18 14.11 32.64 24.27
CA ALA A 18 13.85 33.28 23.00
C ALA A 18 12.81 34.39 23.07
N LYS A 19 13.13 35.55 22.47
CA LYS A 19 12.19 36.68 22.30
C LYS A 19 10.93 36.30 21.52
N TYR A 20 11.04 35.34 20.59
CA TYR A 20 9.94 34.86 19.76
C TYR A 20 9.86 33.32 19.77
N PRO A 21 9.23 32.72 20.80
CA PRO A 21 9.24 31.26 20.99
C PRO A 21 8.72 30.45 19.79
N ASP A 22 7.65 30.93 19.12
CA ASP A 22 7.10 30.26 17.94
C ASP A 22 8.08 30.19 16.75
N ARG A 23 8.85 31.25 16.52
CA ARG A 23 9.89 31.26 15.48
C ARG A 23 11.08 30.39 15.90
N GLN A 24 11.40 30.39 17.20
CA GLN A 24 12.48 29.60 17.76
C GLN A 24 12.30 28.10 17.54
N ILE A 25 11.06 27.59 17.51
CA ILE A 25 10.78 26.17 17.22
C ILE A 25 11.35 25.76 15.86
N GLN A 26 11.21 26.58 14.82
CA GLN A 26 11.77 26.26 13.48
C GLN A 26 13.30 26.24 13.52
N ILE A 27 13.91 27.23 14.17
CA ILE A 27 15.38 27.33 14.27
C ILE A 27 15.93 26.13 15.05
N LEU A 28 15.30 25.76 16.16
CA LEU A 28 15.70 24.59 16.94
C LEU A 28 15.53 23.28 16.15
N ALA A 29 14.50 23.19 15.31
CA ALA A 29 14.28 22.03 14.45
C ALA A 29 15.44 21.89 13.43
N GLU A 30 15.78 22.98 12.74
CA GLU A 30 16.88 23.01 11.78
C GLU A 30 18.23 22.69 12.43
N LEU A 31 18.55 23.35 13.55
CA LEU A 31 19.84 23.18 14.26
C LEU A 31 20.05 21.77 14.79
N ASN A 32 18.98 21.06 15.12
CA ASN A 32 19.05 19.69 15.65
C ASN A 32 18.77 18.63 14.58
N SER A 33 18.54 19.01 13.32
CA SER A 33 18.11 18.10 12.25
C SER A 33 16.86 17.27 12.64
N MET A 34 15.91 17.95 13.27
CA MET A 34 14.64 17.38 13.73
C MET A 34 13.48 18.09 13.05
N SER A 35 12.31 17.46 13.02
CA SER A 35 11.09 18.15 12.61
C SER A 35 10.59 19.10 13.70
N LYS A 36 9.82 20.12 13.31
CA LYS A 36 9.10 21.00 14.24
C LYS A 36 8.27 20.23 15.26
N VAL A 37 7.63 19.12 14.84
CA VAL A 37 6.76 18.32 15.69
C VAL A 37 7.56 17.62 16.77
N GLU A 38 8.74 17.10 16.44
CA GLU A 38 9.62 16.46 17.42
C GLU A 38 10.18 17.47 18.43
N VAL A 39 10.56 18.68 17.99
CA VAL A 39 10.95 19.76 18.90
C VAL A 39 9.80 20.14 19.83
N ILE A 40 8.59 20.31 19.30
CA ILE A 40 7.38 20.58 20.10
C ILE A 40 7.15 19.44 21.11
N GLY A 41 7.32 18.18 20.70
CA GLY A 41 7.20 17.03 21.59
C GLY A 41 8.23 17.00 22.72
N ILE A 42 9.47 17.42 22.46
CA ILE A 42 10.49 17.59 23.49
C ILE A 42 10.07 18.69 24.48
N LEU A 43 9.62 19.84 23.97
CA LEU A 43 9.22 20.97 24.80
C LEU A 43 8.03 20.61 25.70
N THR A 44 6.96 20.04 25.13
CA THR A 44 5.78 19.62 25.89
C THR A 44 6.10 18.50 26.88
N GLY A 45 6.94 17.53 26.48
CA GLY A 45 7.38 16.44 27.36
C GLY A 45 8.22 16.90 28.54
N ASN A 46 8.84 18.08 28.47
CA ASN A 46 9.57 18.70 29.58
C ASN A 46 8.76 19.81 30.29
N GLY A 47 7.46 19.93 30.00
CA GLY A 47 6.56 20.87 30.68
C GLY A 47 6.60 22.31 30.16
N GLU A 48 7.27 22.58 29.03
CA GLU A 48 7.27 23.91 28.42
C GLU A 48 5.91 24.24 27.80
N LYS A 49 5.44 25.47 28.02
CA LYS A 49 4.16 25.95 27.46
C LYS A 49 4.36 26.38 26.01
N ILE A 50 3.61 25.73 25.11
CA ILE A 50 3.58 26.07 23.69
C ILE A 50 2.46 27.06 23.40
N GLN A 51 2.69 28.00 22.47
CA GLN A 51 1.66 28.94 22.09
C GLN A 51 0.45 28.23 21.47
N ARG A 52 -0.76 28.69 21.83
CA ARG A 52 -2.02 28.12 21.33
C ARG A 52 -2.11 28.10 19.81
N ARG A 53 -1.55 29.11 19.13
CA ARG A 53 -1.53 29.18 17.66
C ARG A 53 -0.83 27.96 17.05
N THR A 54 0.34 27.62 17.58
CA THR A 54 1.14 26.47 17.13
C THR A 54 0.41 25.16 17.38
N VAL A 55 -0.21 25.00 18.55
CA VAL A 55 -1.04 23.83 18.88
C VAL A 55 -2.24 23.70 17.93
N ASN A 56 -2.94 24.80 17.66
CA ASN A 56 -4.08 24.80 16.75
C ASN A 56 -3.70 24.44 15.30
N GLN A 57 -2.52 24.86 14.84
CA GLN A 57 -2.00 24.46 13.52
C GLN A 57 -1.73 22.95 13.46
N LEU A 58 -1.18 22.37 14.52
CA LEU A 58 -0.97 20.92 14.60
C LEU A 58 -2.29 20.15 14.60
N HIS A 59 -3.30 20.60 15.35
CA HIS A 59 -4.64 19.99 15.32
C HIS A 59 -5.25 20.04 13.91
N LYS A 60 -5.19 21.19 13.23
CA LYS A 60 -5.67 21.31 11.84
C LYS A 60 -4.95 20.34 10.91
N LYS A 61 -3.61 20.26 11.01
CA LYS A 61 -2.81 19.33 10.20
C LYS A 61 -3.18 17.88 10.49
N MET A 62 -3.41 17.52 11.76
CA MET A 62 -3.85 16.18 12.15
C MET A 62 -5.21 15.83 11.54
N GLU A 63 -6.18 16.73 11.59
CA GLU A 63 -7.49 16.50 10.97
C GLU A 63 -7.40 16.37 9.44
N THR A 64 -6.56 17.17 8.79
CA THR A 64 -6.28 16.99 7.35
C THR A 64 -5.66 15.63 7.05
N LEU A 65 -4.70 15.18 7.86
CA LEU A 65 -4.06 13.88 7.67
C LEU A 65 -5.03 12.73 7.89
N LYS A 66 -5.89 12.79 8.91
CA LYS A 66 -6.94 11.78 9.14
C LYS A 66 -7.84 11.62 7.92
N LYS A 67 -8.30 12.73 7.34
CA LYS A 67 -9.14 12.71 6.13
C LYS A 67 -8.41 12.08 4.94
N LYS A 68 -7.11 12.39 4.76
CA LYS A 68 -6.29 11.80 3.71
C LYS A 68 -6.08 10.30 3.90
N ILE A 69 -5.84 9.86 5.13
CA ILE A 69 -5.71 8.44 5.48
C ILE A 69 -7.01 7.71 5.17
N ALA A 70 -8.15 8.23 5.64
CA ALA A 70 -9.45 7.62 5.37
C ALA A 70 -9.78 7.51 3.87
N ALA A 71 -9.47 8.55 3.09
CA ALA A 71 -9.64 8.51 1.64
C ALA A 71 -8.74 7.46 0.97
N ALA A 72 -7.47 7.38 1.37
CA ALA A 72 -6.54 6.40 0.83
C ALA A 72 -6.90 4.96 1.24
N GLU A 73 -7.43 4.75 2.45
CA GLU A 73 -7.94 3.46 2.91
C GLU A 73 -9.14 3.00 2.10
N GLU A 74 -10.04 3.93 1.74
CA GLU A 74 -11.21 3.61 0.92
C GLU A 74 -10.80 3.26 -0.52
N GLU A 75 -9.94 4.06 -1.13
CA GLU A 75 -9.38 3.78 -2.46
C GLU A 75 -8.64 2.44 -2.50
N TYR A 76 -7.88 2.12 -1.45
CA TYR A 76 -7.21 0.82 -1.34
C TYR A 76 -8.20 -0.35 -1.29
N LYS A 77 -9.28 -0.23 -0.50
CA LYS A 77 -10.31 -1.27 -0.40
C LYS A 77 -11.03 -1.48 -1.72
N GLU A 78 -11.40 -0.40 -2.41
CA GLU A 78 -12.06 -0.47 -3.71
C GLU A 78 -11.16 -1.17 -4.75
N ASN A 79 -9.88 -0.78 -4.82
CA ASN A 79 -8.91 -1.40 -5.72
C ASN A 79 -8.67 -2.89 -5.40
N ALA A 80 -8.58 -3.24 -4.12
CA ALA A 80 -8.45 -4.63 -3.69
C ALA A 80 -9.69 -5.46 -4.10
N ALA A 81 -10.89 -4.95 -3.86
CA ALA A 81 -12.14 -5.61 -4.25
C ALA A 81 -12.25 -5.80 -5.77
N ASN A 82 -11.87 -4.78 -6.56
CA ASN A 82 -11.86 -4.85 -8.02
C ASN A 82 -10.87 -5.89 -8.55
N ALA A 83 -9.67 -5.97 -7.96
CA ALA A 83 -8.68 -6.96 -8.32
C ALA A 83 -9.16 -8.38 -8.02
N ASP A 84 -9.76 -8.60 -6.85
CA ASP A 84 -10.35 -9.89 -6.47
C ASP A 84 -11.47 -10.29 -7.43
N TYR A 85 -12.41 -9.38 -7.72
CA TYR A 85 -13.50 -9.62 -8.66
C TYR A 85 -13.00 -9.98 -10.06
N SER A 86 -11.98 -9.27 -10.57
CA SER A 86 -11.35 -9.56 -11.87
C SER A 86 -10.71 -10.96 -11.89
N LYS A 87 -10.05 -11.36 -10.79
CA LYS A 87 -9.45 -12.68 -10.66
C LYS A 87 -10.49 -13.80 -10.70
N TYR A 88 -11.60 -13.66 -9.97
CA TYR A 88 -12.69 -14.65 -9.98
C TYR A 88 -13.29 -14.81 -11.38
N ASN A 89 -13.61 -13.70 -12.06
CA ASN A 89 -14.14 -13.75 -13.44
C ASN A 89 -13.17 -14.45 -14.42
N ARG A 90 -11.86 -14.24 -14.25
CA ARG A 90 -10.86 -14.93 -15.08
C ARG A 90 -10.81 -16.42 -14.78
N LEU A 91 -10.91 -16.82 -13.50
CA LEU A 91 -10.94 -18.23 -13.11
C LEU A 91 -12.18 -18.93 -13.69
N ASP A 92 -13.35 -18.29 -13.61
CA ASP A 92 -14.59 -18.86 -14.14
C ASP A 92 -14.51 -19.09 -15.67
N ARG A 93 -13.98 -18.11 -16.41
CA ARG A 93 -13.76 -18.26 -17.87
C ARG A 93 -12.79 -19.39 -18.20
N LEU A 94 -11.69 -19.50 -17.46
CA LEU A 94 -10.71 -20.57 -17.68
C LEU A 94 -11.30 -21.95 -17.37
N ASP A 95 -12.14 -22.05 -16.34
CA ASP A 95 -12.84 -23.30 -15.99
C ASP A 95 -13.82 -23.74 -17.11
N GLU A 96 -14.54 -22.78 -17.70
CA GLU A 96 -15.39 -23.04 -18.88
C GLU A 96 -14.58 -23.50 -20.10
N GLU A 97 -13.42 -22.88 -20.35
CA GLU A 97 -12.52 -23.28 -21.44
C GLU A 97 -11.96 -24.69 -21.22
N ILE A 98 -11.52 -25.03 -20.00
CA ILE A 98 -11.04 -26.38 -19.66
C ILE A 98 -12.15 -27.41 -19.92
N LYS A 99 -13.36 -27.18 -19.44
CA LYS A 99 -14.51 -28.06 -19.66
C LYS A 99 -14.81 -28.27 -21.14
N ARG A 100 -14.66 -27.22 -21.95
CA ARG A 100 -14.81 -27.30 -23.41
C ARG A 100 -13.73 -28.17 -24.03
N TYR A 101 -12.46 -27.95 -23.69
CA TYR A 101 -11.35 -28.74 -24.21
C TYR A 101 -11.42 -30.20 -23.78
N GLU A 102 -11.80 -30.49 -22.54
CA GLU A 102 -12.02 -31.86 -22.05
C GLU A 102 -13.14 -32.58 -22.80
N ARG A 103 -14.20 -31.85 -23.18
CA ARG A 103 -15.27 -32.40 -24.02
C ARG A 103 -14.75 -32.74 -25.41
N GLN A 104 -14.08 -31.80 -26.07
CA GLN A 104 -13.50 -32.01 -27.39
C GLN A 104 -12.50 -33.18 -27.40
N TYR A 105 -11.65 -33.27 -26.37
CA TYR A 105 -10.73 -34.38 -26.20
C TYR A 105 -11.46 -35.72 -26.09
N ARG A 106 -12.53 -35.79 -25.27
CA ARG A 106 -13.34 -37.02 -25.15
C ARG A 106 -14.00 -37.42 -26.47
N GLU A 107 -14.63 -36.47 -27.15
CA GLU A 107 -15.30 -36.70 -28.45
C GLU A 107 -14.31 -37.23 -29.49
N ILE A 108 -13.14 -36.60 -29.64
CA ILE A 108 -12.08 -37.04 -30.57
C ILE A 108 -11.54 -38.41 -30.16
N LYS A 109 -11.29 -38.62 -28.86
CA LYS A 109 -10.80 -39.90 -28.34
C LYS A 109 -11.79 -41.03 -28.61
N GLU A 110 -13.09 -40.80 -28.44
CA GLU A 110 -14.14 -41.76 -28.76
C GLU A 110 -14.20 -42.04 -30.26
N ALA A 111 -14.16 -41.01 -31.10
CA ALA A 111 -14.13 -41.16 -32.56
C ALA A 111 -12.92 -41.99 -33.03
N LEU A 112 -11.72 -41.70 -32.52
CA LEU A 112 -10.52 -42.48 -32.83
C LEU A 112 -10.58 -43.91 -32.27
N SER A 113 -11.24 -44.12 -31.13
CA SER A 113 -11.45 -45.45 -30.58
C SER A 113 -12.44 -46.27 -31.43
N THR A 114 -13.41 -45.63 -32.08
CA THR A 114 -14.30 -46.30 -33.04
C THR A 114 -13.58 -46.61 -34.37
N ASP A 115 -12.59 -45.80 -34.74
CA ASP A 115 -11.80 -45.93 -35.96
C ASP A 115 -10.68 -46.99 -35.89
N LYS A 116 -10.35 -47.53 -34.70
CA LYS A 116 -9.47 -48.70 -34.55
C LYS A 116 -9.96 -49.97 -35.28
N LYS A 117 -11.10 -49.93 -36.00
CA LYS A 117 -11.52 -50.96 -36.95
C LYS A 117 -11.05 -50.71 -38.39
N GLU A 118 -10.52 -49.53 -38.76
CA GLU A 118 -10.17 -49.20 -40.15
C GLU A 118 -8.87 -48.38 -40.31
N GLY A 119 -7.70 -49.01 -40.10
CA GLY A 119 -6.45 -48.72 -40.85
C GLY A 119 -6.12 -47.25 -41.19
N TRP A 120 -6.31 -46.31 -40.27
CA TRP A 120 -6.07 -44.88 -40.50
C TRP A 120 -4.62 -44.48 -40.21
N GLU A 121 -3.96 -45.18 -39.29
CA GLU A 121 -2.52 -45.03 -39.03
C GLU A 121 -1.69 -45.36 -40.28
N GLU A 122 -2.10 -46.37 -41.06
CA GLU A 122 -1.41 -46.81 -42.29
C GLU A 122 -1.56 -45.82 -43.45
N ARG A 123 -2.66 -45.06 -43.48
CA ARG A 123 -2.92 -43.97 -44.44
C ARG A 123 -2.13 -42.70 -44.12
N LEU A 124 -2.03 -42.35 -42.84
CA LEU A 124 -1.26 -41.18 -42.37
C LEU A 124 0.24 -41.28 -42.69
N TRP A 125 0.81 -42.48 -42.68
CA TRP A 125 2.21 -42.69 -43.07
C TRP A 125 2.44 -42.65 -44.59
N GLN A 126 1.42 -42.93 -45.41
CA GLN A 126 1.51 -42.84 -46.88
C GLN A 126 1.43 -41.40 -47.40
N ASP A 127 0.61 -40.55 -46.78
CA ASP A 127 0.44 -39.14 -47.20
C ASP A 127 1.64 -38.23 -46.84
N LEU A 128 2.60 -38.75 -46.07
CA LEU A 128 3.83 -38.05 -45.68
C LEU A 128 5.06 -38.44 -46.53
N GLN A 129 4.91 -39.28 -47.55
CA GLN A 129 5.94 -39.61 -48.56
C GLN A 129 5.66 -38.89 -49.88
#